data_AF-A0A1I5JUF8-F1
#
_entry.id   AF-A0A1I5JUF8-F1
#
_cell.length_a   1.000
_cell.length_b   1.000
_cell.length_c   1.000
_cell.angle_alpha   90.00
_cell.angle_beta   90.00
_cell.angle_gamma   90.00
#
_symmetry.space_group_name_H-M   'P 1'
#
loop_
_entity.id
_entity.type
_entity.pdbx_description
1 polymer ?
#
loop_
_entity_poly.entity_id
_entity_poly.type
_entity_poly.pdbx_seq_one_letter_code
_entity_poly.pdbx_strand_id
1 'polypeptide(L)'
;MVESDQGHWRGVHWHTYIAFTNNTMLMPPPRSLRLVRIPDRVLRTPEEACAWVTTMMSRHAHRTPVHFIGPSGGRGHVADRDHIARNAADNLAVLRGGHSIYQDFAREYDRMHLWLEASDTTNCRAEHVAAPCIS
;
A
#
# COMPACT_ATOMS: atom_id res chain seq x y z
N MET A 1 -15.96 -10.65 -27.70
CA MET A 1 -14.85 -11.41 -27.11
C MET A 1 -14.29 -10.54 -26.01
N VAL A 2 -14.59 -10.85 -24.74
CA VAL A 2 -14.01 -10.15 -23.59
C VAL A 2 -12.70 -10.85 -23.33
N GLU A 3 -11.56 -10.21 -23.62
CA GLU A 3 -10.28 -10.67 -23.12
C GLU A 3 -10.41 -10.79 -21.60
N SER A 4 -10.26 -12.02 -21.11
CA SER A 4 -10.32 -12.30 -19.69
C SER A 4 -9.17 -11.52 -19.05
N ASP A 5 -9.51 -10.56 -18.19
CA ASP A 5 -8.64 -9.71 -17.37
C ASP A 5 -7.83 -10.53 -16.34
N GLN A 6 -7.29 -11.67 -16.79
CA GLN A 6 -6.46 -12.60 -16.04
C GLN A 6 -5.06 -12.02 -15.89
N GLY A 7 -4.99 -10.99 -15.07
CA GLY A 7 -3.96 -10.78 -14.06
C GLY A 7 -2.54 -10.65 -14.59
N HIS A 8 -2.20 -9.46 -15.06
CA HIS A 8 -0.81 -9.02 -15.29
C HIS A 8 0.10 -9.16 -14.06
N TRP A 9 -0.47 -9.43 -12.89
CA TRP A 9 0.24 -9.68 -11.64
C TRP A 9 0.82 -11.10 -11.50
N ARG A 10 0.54 -12.06 -12.40
CA ARG A 10 1.12 -13.42 -12.28
C ARG A 10 2.65 -13.37 -12.25
N GLY A 11 3.26 -13.96 -11.23
CA GLY A 11 4.70 -13.91 -10.98
C GLY A 11 5.18 -12.70 -10.17
N VAL A 12 4.25 -11.80 -9.78
CA VAL A 12 4.51 -10.66 -8.90
C VAL A 12 4.02 -10.97 -7.48
N HIS A 13 4.81 -10.53 -6.51
CA HIS A 13 4.44 -10.44 -5.09
C HIS A 13 4.81 -9.05 -4.57
N TRP A 14 4.32 -8.68 -3.39
CA TRP A 14 4.56 -7.37 -2.80
C TRP A 14 5.33 -7.48 -1.49
N HIS A 15 6.44 -6.75 -1.43
CA HIS A 15 7.21 -6.52 -0.23
C HIS A 15 6.67 -5.28 0.47
N THR A 16 6.24 -5.41 1.72
CA THR A 16 5.76 -4.27 2.49
C THR A 16 6.88 -3.59 3.25
N TYR A 17 6.82 -2.27 3.29
CA TYR A 17 7.69 -1.45 4.11
C TYR A 17 6.88 -0.41 4.86
N ILE A 18 7.22 -0.22 6.14
CA ILE A 18 6.67 0.82 6.99
C ILE A 18 7.78 1.79 7.39
N ALA A 19 7.46 3.08 7.39
CA ALA A 19 8.23 4.11 8.07
C ALA A 19 7.29 5.11 8.76
N PHE A 20 7.82 5.77 9.78
CA PHE A 20 7.14 6.84 10.50
C PHE A 20 7.99 8.09 10.39
N THR A 21 7.39 9.20 9.98
CA THR A 21 8.02 10.51 10.03
C THR A 21 7.29 11.35 11.06
N ASN A 22 8.02 11.82 12.06
CA ASN A 22 7.58 12.92 12.92
C ASN A 22 8.33 14.20 12.50
N ASN A 23 8.15 15.29 13.24
CA ASN A 23 8.80 16.58 12.97
C ASN A 23 10.35 16.54 12.91
N THR A 24 11.00 15.42 13.25
CA THR A 24 12.46 15.25 13.23
C THR A 24 13.01 14.41 12.07
N MET A 25 12.19 13.56 11.43
CA MET A 25 12.56 12.85 10.19
C MET A 25 11.82 13.45 9.00
N LEU A 26 12.49 14.32 8.25
CA LEU A 26 11.86 15.11 7.18
C LEU A 26 11.56 14.31 5.91
N MET A 27 12.23 13.18 5.67
CA MET A 27 12.05 12.42 4.43
C MET A 27 12.01 10.91 4.66
N PRO A 28 11.04 10.20 4.06
CA PRO A 28 11.03 8.75 4.07
C PRO A 28 12.22 8.16 3.29
N PRO A 29 12.68 6.95 3.62
CA PRO A 29 13.83 6.33 2.96
C PRO A 29 13.53 6.12 1.46
N PRO A 30 14.49 6.35 0.54
CA PRO A 30 14.31 6.09 -0.89
C PRO A 30 14.10 4.60 -1.20
N ARG A 31 13.51 4.30 -2.37
CA ARG A 31 13.19 2.93 -2.82
C ARG A 31 14.40 2.00 -2.77
N SER A 32 15.57 2.46 -3.21
CA SER A 32 16.81 1.67 -3.20
C SER A 32 17.18 1.15 -1.81
N LEU A 33 16.99 1.97 -0.76
CA LEU A 33 17.25 1.57 0.62
C LEU A 33 16.16 0.64 1.19
N ARG A 34 14.91 0.78 0.73
CA ARG A 34 13.84 -0.15 1.15
C ARG A 34 14.07 -1.55 0.59
N LEU A 35 14.42 -1.65 -0.70
CA LEU A 35 14.58 -2.95 -1.39
C LEU A 35 15.75 -3.81 -0.86
N VAL A 36 16.72 -3.22 -0.17
CA VAL A 36 17.82 -3.97 0.47
C VAL A 36 17.51 -4.42 1.89
N ARG A 37 16.40 -3.97 2.47
CA ARG A 37 15.93 -4.37 3.81
C ARG A 37 14.97 -5.56 3.70
N ILE A 38 14.97 -6.40 4.73
CA ILE A 38 13.92 -7.39 4.96
C ILE A 38 12.56 -6.68 5.01
N PRO A 39 11.56 -7.10 4.21
CA PRO A 39 10.24 -6.50 4.23
C PRO A 39 9.50 -6.82 5.52
N ASP A 40 8.61 -5.93 5.93
CA ASP A 40 7.74 -6.14 7.10
C ASP A 40 6.79 -7.34 6.88
N ARG A 41 6.39 -7.57 5.62
CA ARG A 41 5.60 -8.71 5.17
C ARG A 41 5.78 -8.96 3.67
N VAL A 42 5.63 -10.22 3.24
CA VAL A 42 5.49 -10.61 1.84
C VAL A 42 4.03 -10.98 1.56
N LEU A 43 3.43 -10.37 0.54
CA LEU A 43 2.03 -10.56 0.15
C LEU A 43 1.99 -11.15 -1.25
N ARG A 44 1.19 -12.19 -1.48
CA ARG A 44 1.30 -13.02 -2.69
C ARG A 44 0.19 -12.77 -3.70
N THR A 45 -0.88 -12.10 -3.29
CA THR A 45 -2.00 -11.77 -4.17
C THR A 45 -2.37 -10.29 -4.07
N PRO A 46 -2.96 -9.71 -5.14
CA PRO A 46 -3.52 -8.36 -5.09
C PRO A 46 -4.51 -8.17 -3.94
N GLU A 47 -5.34 -9.18 -3.66
CA GLU A 47 -6.35 -9.14 -2.61
C GLU A 47 -5.72 -9.10 -1.21
N GLU A 48 -4.70 -9.92 -0.94
CA GLU A 48 -3.94 -9.88 0.32
C GLU A 48 -3.29 -8.52 0.51
N ALA A 49 -2.70 -7.98 -0.55
CA ALA A 49 -2.04 -6.69 -0.53
C ALA A 49 -3.00 -5.52 -0.28
N CYS A 50 -4.14 -5.52 -0.96
CA CYS A 50 -5.17 -4.52 -0.73
C CYS A 50 -5.75 -4.63 0.69
N ALA A 51 -6.04 -5.84 1.18
CA ALA A 51 -6.55 -6.07 2.52
C ALA A 51 -5.56 -5.58 3.59
N TRP A 52 -4.26 -5.77 3.38
CA TRP A 52 -3.23 -5.28 4.28
C TRP A 52 -3.22 -3.75 4.35
N VAL A 53 -3.15 -3.04 3.21
CA VAL A 53 -3.19 -1.56 3.18
C VAL A 53 -4.46 -1.02 3.83
N THR A 54 -5.61 -1.62 3.49
CA THR A 54 -6.91 -1.22 4.03
C THR A 54 -6.95 -1.38 5.55
N THR A 55 -6.38 -2.48 6.06
CA THR A 55 -6.26 -2.72 7.51
C THR A 55 -5.35 -1.69 8.17
N MET A 56 -4.20 -1.38 7.56
CA MET A 56 -3.27 -0.38 8.11
C MET A 56 -3.91 1.01 8.15
N MET A 57 -4.57 1.43 7.07
CA MET A 57 -5.30 2.71 7.04
C MET A 57 -6.41 2.75 8.09
N SER A 58 -7.26 1.70 8.16
CA SER A 58 -8.37 1.66 9.13
C SER A 58 -7.92 1.69 10.59
N ARG A 59 -6.73 1.16 10.90
CA ARG A 59 -6.21 1.09 12.27
C ARG A 59 -5.45 2.34 12.69
N HIS A 60 -4.76 2.99 11.76
CA HIS A 60 -3.77 4.00 12.10
C HIS A 60 -4.11 5.39 11.58
N ALA A 61 -4.86 5.51 10.48
CA ALA A 61 -5.17 6.82 9.93
C ALA A 61 -6.03 7.64 10.91
N HIS A 62 -5.57 8.83 11.22
CA HIS A 62 -6.31 9.77 12.06
C HIS A 62 -7.51 10.31 11.27
N ARG A 63 -8.71 10.14 11.83
CA ARG A 63 -9.94 10.62 11.22
C ARG A 63 -10.01 12.13 11.37
N THR A 64 -9.97 12.85 10.25
CA THR A 64 -9.97 14.31 10.25
C THR A 64 -11.11 14.82 9.36
N PRO A 65 -11.92 15.78 9.83
CA PRO A 65 -12.93 16.41 9.00
C PRO A 65 -12.25 17.21 7.88
N VAL A 66 -12.80 17.13 6.67
CA VAL A 66 -12.32 17.87 5.51
C VAL A 66 -13.48 18.54 4.78
N HIS A 67 -13.16 19.65 4.13
CA HIS A 67 -14.07 20.35 3.24
C HIS A 67 -13.74 19.97 1.80
N PHE A 68 -14.75 19.54 1.04
CA PHE A 68 -14.55 19.26 -0.37
C PHE A 68 -14.45 20.56 -1.17
N ILE A 69 -13.50 20.63 -2.09
CA ILE A 69 -13.32 21.77 -2.98
C ILE A 69 -14.32 21.63 -4.13
N GLY A 70 -15.23 22.59 -4.29
CA GLY A 70 -16.15 22.65 -5.43
C GLY A 70 -17.43 23.44 -5.14
N PRO A 71 -18.24 23.76 -6.17
CA PRO A 71 -19.45 24.59 -6.05
C PRO A 71 -20.51 24.00 -5.11
N SER A 72 -20.50 22.68 -4.95
CA SER A 72 -21.39 21.90 -4.08
C SER A 72 -20.65 21.33 -2.86
N GLY A 73 -19.54 21.98 -2.45
CA GLY A 73 -18.58 21.46 -1.47
C GLY A 73 -19.22 21.08 -0.15
N GLY A 74 -19.45 19.78 0.04
CA GLY A 74 -19.90 19.19 1.29
C GLY A 74 -18.76 19.04 2.32
N ARG A 75 -19.10 18.42 3.46
CA ARG A 75 -18.13 17.99 4.46
C ARG A 75 -17.97 16.47 4.38
N GLY A 76 -16.75 16.01 4.59
CA GLY A 76 -16.42 14.58 4.69
C GLY A 76 -15.42 14.34 5.79
N HIS A 77 -15.00 13.09 5.96
CA HIS A 77 -13.90 12.75 6.85
C HIS A 77 -12.85 11.95 6.08
N VAL A 78 -11.60 12.32 6.21
CA VAL A 78 -10.50 11.44 5.85
C VAL A 78 -10.54 10.22 6.78
N ALA A 79 -10.24 9.05 6.23
CA ALA A 79 -10.25 7.77 6.92
C ALA A 79 -11.61 7.35 7.48
N ASP A 80 -12.73 7.88 6.96
CA ASP A 80 -14.03 7.24 7.17
C ASP A 80 -14.21 5.98 6.32
N ARG A 81 -15.30 5.26 6.57
CA ARG A 81 -15.58 3.98 5.92
C ARG A 81 -15.68 4.11 4.41
N ASP A 82 -16.30 5.17 3.91
CA ASP A 82 -16.52 5.36 2.47
C ASP A 82 -15.22 5.76 1.77
N HIS A 83 -14.41 6.60 2.41
CA HIS A 83 -13.05 6.91 1.96
C HIS A 83 -12.18 5.65 1.89
N ILE A 84 -12.16 4.84 2.95
CA ILE A 84 -11.40 3.59 3.00
C ILE A 84 -11.89 2.61 1.93
N ALA A 85 -13.20 2.48 1.73
CA ALA A 85 -13.77 1.58 0.73
C ALA A 85 -13.40 1.99 -0.70
N ARG A 86 -13.47 3.30 -1.03
CA ARG A 86 -13.02 3.81 -2.33
C ARG A 86 -11.54 3.57 -2.54
N ASN A 87 -10.72 3.93 -1.56
CA ASN A 87 -9.26 3.72 -1.60
C ASN A 87 -8.90 2.24 -1.79
N ALA A 88 -9.65 1.32 -1.16
CA ALA A 88 -9.45 -0.11 -1.34
C ALA A 88 -9.76 -0.58 -2.77
N ALA A 89 -10.84 -0.06 -3.39
CA ALA A 89 -11.17 -0.37 -4.78
C ALA A 89 -10.09 0.11 -5.76
N ASP A 90 -9.63 1.36 -5.60
CA ASP A 90 -8.58 1.95 -6.44
C ASP A 90 -7.25 1.20 -6.29
N ASN A 91 -6.85 0.89 -5.05
CA ASN A 91 -5.66 0.10 -4.78
C ASN A 91 -5.73 -1.30 -5.39
N LEU A 92 -6.89 -1.97 -5.29
CA LEU A 92 -7.04 -3.31 -5.84
C LEU A 92 -6.86 -3.31 -7.37
N ALA A 93 -7.36 -2.29 -8.06
CA ALA A 93 -7.16 -2.14 -9.50
C ALA A 93 -5.67 -2.01 -9.85
N VAL A 94 -4.92 -1.17 -9.12
CA VAL A 94 -3.47 -1.00 -9.32
C VAL A 94 -2.71 -2.30 -9.04
N LEU A 95 -3.03 -3.01 -7.96
CA LEU A 95 -2.38 -4.27 -7.59
C LEU A 95 -2.67 -5.39 -8.58
N ARG A 96 -3.88 -5.45 -9.14
CA ARG A 96 -4.19 -6.41 -10.22
C ARG A 96 -3.40 -6.15 -11.50
N GLY A 97 -2.93 -4.93 -11.71
CA GLY A 97 -1.95 -4.58 -12.74
C GLY A 97 -0.52 -5.02 -12.44
N GLY A 98 -0.22 -5.54 -11.23
CA GLY A 98 1.13 -5.94 -10.83
C GLY A 98 2.01 -4.77 -10.38
N HIS A 99 1.43 -3.63 -10.02
CA HIS A 99 2.18 -2.41 -9.73
C HIS A 99 2.44 -2.19 -8.22
N SER A 100 3.47 -1.39 -7.92
CA SER A 100 3.73 -0.91 -6.56
C SER A 100 2.65 0.10 -6.13
N ILE A 101 2.36 0.13 -4.83
CA ILE A 101 1.55 1.19 -4.22
C ILE A 101 2.37 1.90 -3.15
N TYR A 102 2.21 3.21 -3.10
CA TYR A 102 2.66 4.05 -2.00
C TYR A 102 1.45 4.75 -1.40
N GLN A 103 1.29 4.62 -0.09
CA GLN A 103 0.29 5.36 0.67
C GLN A 103 0.95 6.00 1.88
N ASP A 104 0.47 7.18 2.24
CA ASP A 104 0.78 7.77 3.53
C ASP A 104 -0.46 8.41 4.11
N PHE A 105 -0.51 8.46 5.44
CA PHE A 105 -1.62 9.09 6.16
C PHE A 105 -1.14 9.67 7.48
N ALA A 106 -1.79 10.76 7.87
CA ALA A 106 -1.56 11.38 9.15
C ALA A 106 -2.06 10.49 10.28
N ARG A 107 -1.31 10.48 11.38
CA ARG A 107 -1.68 9.97 12.69
C ARG A 107 -1.75 11.15 13.65
N GLU A 108 -2.16 10.91 14.89
CA GLU A 108 -2.31 11.99 15.88
C GLU A 108 -1.02 12.79 16.12
N TYR A 109 0.14 12.13 16.06
CA TYR A 109 1.44 12.74 16.40
C TYR A 109 2.53 12.60 15.33
N ASP A 110 2.27 11.84 14.27
CA ASP A 110 3.23 11.55 13.21
C ASP A 110 2.54 11.26 11.88
N ARG A 111 3.31 10.93 10.85
CA ARG A 111 2.82 10.42 9.58
C ARG A 111 3.35 9.03 9.36
N MET A 112 2.48 8.12 8.93
CA MET A 112 2.84 6.77 8.57
C MET A 112 2.94 6.66 7.06
N HIS A 113 4.02 6.03 6.60
CA HIS A 113 4.28 5.76 5.20
C HIS A 113 4.29 4.25 4.97
N LEU A 114 3.51 3.82 3.98
CA LEU A 114 3.37 2.44 3.55
C LEU A 114 3.87 2.32 2.12
N TRP A 115 4.75 1.36 1.87
CA TRP A 115 5.11 0.94 0.52
C TRP A 115 4.77 -0.52 0.33
N LEU A 116 4.12 -0.82 -0.79
CA LEU A 116 3.96 -2.16 -1.31
C LEU A 116 4.78 -2.22 -2.59
N GLU A 117 5.98 -2.77 -2.50
CA GLU A 117 6.88 -2.84 -3.64
C GLU A 117 6.64 -4.13 -4.42
N ALA A 118 6.05 -3.99 -5.61
CA ALA A 118 5.93 -5.08 -6.55
C ALA A 118 7.33 -5.63 -6.88
N SER A 119 7.47 -6.94 -6.71
CA SER A 119 8.70 -7.69 -6.87
C SER A 119 8.39 -8.95 -7.66
N ASP A 120 9.24 -9.28 -8.63
CA ASP A 120 9.25 -10.55 -9.34
C ASP A 120 10.33 -11.48 -8.76
N THR A 121 10.43 -12.68 -9.31
CA THR A 121 11.44 -13.68 -8.91
C THR A 121 12.88 -13.25 -9.21
N THR A 122 13.11 -12.30 -10.12
CA THR A 122 14.46 -11.80 -10.45
C THR A 122 14.93 -10.73 -9.47
N ASN A 123 14.00 -9.94 -8.95
CA ASN A 123 14.25 -8.84 -8.01
C ASN A 123 14.08 -9.26 -6.54
N CYS A 124 13.50 -10.43 -6.29
CA CYS A 124 13.41 -11.01 -4.95
C CYS A 124 14.78 -11.59 -4.54
N ARG A 125 15.46 -10.96 -3.57
CA ARG A 125 16.70 -11.51 -3.02
C ARG A 125 16.40 -12.81 -2.25
N ALA A 126 17.08 -13.89 -2.60
CA ALA A 126 16.91 -15.23 -2.03
C ALA A 126 17.02 -15.28 -0.49
N GLU A 127 17.65 -14.29 0.13
CA GLU A 127 17.78 -14.17 1.59
C GLU A 127 16.45 -13.84 2.30
N HIS A 128 15.42 -13.43 1.56
CA HIS A 128 14.07 -13.15 2.11
C HIS A 128 13.17 -14.41 2.11
N VAL A 129 13.66 -15.52 1.57
CA VAL A 129 12.91 -16.76 1.22
C VAL A 129 12.79 -17.73 2.40
N ALA A 130 12.78 -17.24 3.65
CA ALA A 130 12.44 -18.08 4.80
C ALA A 130 10.94 -18.46 4.86
N ALA A 131 10.10 -17.92 3.96
CA ALA A 131 8.76 -18.41 3.68
C ALA A 131 8.73 -18.97 2.25
N PRO A 132 8.58 -20.30 2.06
CA PRO A 132 8.88 -20.96 0.80
C PRO A 132 8.01 -20.39 -0.34
N CYS A 133 8.68 -19.91 -1.38
CA CYS A 133 8.13 -19.71 -2.71
C CYS A 133 7.96 -21.11 -3.31
N ILE A 134 6.75 -21.68 -3.21
CA ILE A 134 6.43 -22.91 -3.92
C ILE A 134 5.89 -22.51 -5.29
N SER A 135 6.59 -23.03 -6.30
CA SER A 135 6.33 -23.02 -7.75
C SER A 135 4.90 -23.31 -8.14
#